data_AF-I4YCD0-F1
#
_entry.id   AF-I4YCD0-F1
#
_cell.length_a   1.000
_cell.length_b   1.000
_cell.length_c   1.000
_cell.angle_alpha   90.00
_cell.angle_beta   90.00
_cell.angle_gamma   90.00
#
_symmetry.space_group_name_H-M   'P 1'
#
loop_
_entity.id
_entity.type
_entity.pdbx_description
1 polymer ?
#
loop_
_entity_poly.entity_id
_entity_poly.type
_entity_poly.pdbx_seq_one_letter_code
_entity_poly.pdbx_strand_id
1 'polypeptide(L)'
;MAPIDKKTPKTRSAIKDVVTRDYTVNLHKRTHDRAFKKRSPWAIKSIVQFAEKTMGTKDVRLDPKLNQQVWSRGVRSPPRRIRVRLERE
;
A
#
# COMPACT_ATOMS: atom_id res chain seq x y z
N MET A 1 20.15 -34.31 -24.83
CA MET A 1 19.73 -33.39 -23.75
C MET A 1 19.19 -32.12 -24.42
N ALA A 2 17.89 -31.86 -24.33
CA ALA A 2 17.25 -30.76 -25.06
C ALA A 2 17.69 -29.38 -24.51
N PRO A 3 17.88 -28.35 -25.36
CA PRO A 3 18.25 -27.02 -24.90
C PRO A 3 17.11 -26.38 -24.10
N ILE A 4 17.46 -25.81 -22.95
CA ILE A 4 16.55 -25.10 -22.06
C ILE A 4 16.27 -23.73 -22.69
N ASP A 5 15.02 -23.50 -23.11
CA ASP A 5 14.54 -22.19 -23.57
C ASP A 5 14.69 -21.13 -22.47
N LYS A 6 15.75 -20.32 -22.56
CA LYS A 6 15.92 -19.13 -21.72
C LYS A 6 14.94 -18.06 -22.19
N LYS A 7 13.77 -18.05 -21.56
CA LYS A 7 12.72 -17.04 -21.75
C LYS A 7 13.27 -15.65 -21.45
N THR A 8 13.49 -14.84 -22.49
CA THR A 8 13.94 -13.45 -22.41
C THR A 8 12.95 -12.60 -21.59
N PRO A 9 13.42 -11.69 -20.71
CA PRO A 9 12.52 -10.85 -19.94
C PRO A 9 11.79 -9.88 -20.88
N LYS A 10 10.47 -10.03 -20.96
CA LYS A 10 9.61 -9.10 -21.71
C LYS A 10 9.80 -7.69 -21.17
N THR A 11 10.16 -6.75 -22.04
CA THR A 11 10.23 -5.32 -21.74
C THR A 11 8.86 -4.86 -21.24
N ARG A 12 8.81 -4.29 -20.03
CA ARG A 12 7.58 -3.69 -19.50
C ARG A 12 7.26 -2.45 -20.33
N SER A 13 6.06 -2.39 -20.87
CA SER A 13 5.54 -1.26 -21.65
C SER A 13 5.21 -0.09 -20.73
N ALA A 14 5.63 1.14 -21.07
CA ALA A 14 5.43 2.35 -20.26
C ALA A 14 3.96 2.63 -19.89
N ILE A 15 3.00 2.24 -20.74
CA ILE A 15 1.55 2.36 -20.46
C ILE A 15 1.12 1.47 -19.28
N LYS A 16 1.83 0.37 -19.01
CA LYS A 16 1.59 -0.45 -17.81
C LYS A 16 2.24 0.10 -16.55
N ASP A 17 3.14 1.07 -16.68
CA ASP A 17 3.80 1.69 -15.55
C ASP A 17 2.95 2.83 -14.97
N VAL A 18 2.28 3.62 -15.82
CA VAL A 18 1.34 4.67 -15.39
C VAL A 18 -0.01 4.03 -15.07
N VAL A 19 -0.34 3.94 -13.79
CA VAL A 19 -1.52 3.20 -13.34
C VAL A 19 -2.17 3.92 -12.16
N THR A 20 -3.45 4.26 -12.31
CA THR A 20 -4.30 4.74 -11.22
C THR A 20 -5.31 3.65 -10.83
N ARG A 21 -5.39 3.33 -9.54
CA ARG A 21 -6.31 2.31 -9.01
C ARG A 21 -6.90 2.72 -7.66
N ASP A 22 -8.19 2.52 -7.51
CA ASP A 22 -8.91 2.73 -6.25
C ASP A 22 -8.98 1.43 -5.45
N TYR A 23 -8.40 1.43 -4.25
CA TYR A 23 -8.37 0.29 -3.36
C TYR A 23 -9.08 0.59 -2.03
N THR A 24 -9.59 -0.47 -1.40
CA THR A 24 -10.05 -0.40 -0.02
C THR A 24 -9.09 -1.18 0.87
N VAL A 25 -8.37 -0.49 1.75
CA VAL A 25 -7.43 -1.11 2.69
C VAL A 25 -8.16 -1.47 3.98
N ASN A 26 -8.12 -2.74 4.36
CA ASN A 26 -8.59 -3.20 5.66
C ASN A 26 -7.51 -2.99 6.72
N LEU A 27 -7.63 -1.92 7.51
CA LEU A 27 -6.71 -1.57 8.59
C LEU A 27 -6.99 -2.35 9.87
N HIS A 28 -8.24 -2.78 10.09
CA HIS A 28 -8.60 -3.58 11.27
C HIS A 28 -7.80 -4.89 11.33
N LYS A 29 -7.70 -5.62 10.21
CA LYS A 29 -6.89 -6.84 10.13
C LYS A 29 -5.40 -6.57 10.29
N ARG A 30 -4.91 -5.42 9.80
CA ARG A 30 -3.47 -5.07 9.79
C ARG A 30 -2.97 -4.53 11.13
N THR A 31 -3.87 -4.01 11.97
CA THR A 31 -3.59 -3.44 13.29
C THR A 31 -4.02 -4.36 14.44
N HIS A 32 -4.47 -5.58 14.13
CA HIS A 32 -4.82 -6.60 15.11
C HIS A 32 -3.62 -6.95 16.00
N ASP A 33 -3.87 -7.21 17.29
CA ASP A 33 -2.85 -7.54 18.31
C ASP A 33 -1.72 -6.52 18.49
N ARG A 34 -1.92 -5.26 18.08
CA ARG A 34 -0.97 -4.18 18.35
C ARG A 34 -1.37 -3.39 19.59
N ALA A 35 -0.35 -3.03 20.37
CA ALA A 35 -0.48 -2.12 21.52
C ALA A 35 -1.15 -0.81 21.10
N PHE A 36 -2.02 -0.26 21.95
CA PHE A 36 -2.86 0.89 21.60
C PHE A 36 -2.05 2.11 21.13
N LYS A 37 -0.92 2.41 21.77
CA LYS A 37 -0.04 3.53 21.40
C LYS A 37 0.62 3.36 20.02
N LYS A 38 0.63 2.15 19.46
CA LYS A 38 1.29 1.83 18.19
C LYS A 38 0.32 1.59 17.03
N ARG A 39 -1.00 1.58 17.25
CA ARG A 39 -1.98 1.20 16.22
C ARG A 39 -2.04 2.16 15.04
N SER A 40 -2.26 3.46 15.25
CA SER A 40 -2.31 4.42 14.14
C SER A 40 -0.96 4.59 13.42
N PRO A 41 0.20 4.67 14.10
CA PRO A 41 1.50 4.63 13.43
C PRO A 41 1.69 3.35 12.60
N TRP A 42 1.23 2.20 13.09
CA TRP A 42 1.30 0.94 12.36
C TRP A 42 0.34 0.87 11.19
N ALA A 43 -0.84 1.50 11.29
CA ALA A 43 -1.80 1.61 10.20
C ALA A 43 -1.16 2.32 9.00
N ILE A 44 -0.44 3.42 9.23
CA ILE A 44 0.28 4.15 8.18
C ILE A 44 1.35 3.28 7.53
N LYS A 45 2.20 2.62 8.34
CA LYS A 45 3.20 1.67 7.82
C LYS A 45 2.55 0.55 7.00
N SER A 46 1.38 0.10 7.41
CA SER A 46 0.65 -0.95 6.71
C SER A 46 0.03 -0.48 5.39
N ILE A 47 -0.31 0.81 5.27
CA ILE A 47 -0.73 1.44 4.00
C ILE A 47 0.47 1.54 3.05
N VAL A 48 1.63 1.97 3.55
CA VAL A 48 2.88 2.00 2.77
C VAL A 48 3.21 0.61 2.24
N GLN A 49 3.27 -0.40 3.11
CA GLN A 49 3.52 -1.79 2.70
C GLN A 49 2.47 -2.34 1.71
N PHE A 50 1.22 -1.89 1.83
CA PHE A 50 0.19 -2.26 0.87
C PHE A 50 0.45 -1.64 -0.50
N ALA A 51 0.85 -0.37 -0.55
CA ALA A 51 1.21 0.32 -1.79
C ALA A 51 2.43 -0.31 -2.45
N GLU A 52 3.52 -0.53 -1.69
CA GLU A 52 4.74 -1.20 -2.16
C GLU A 52 4.44 -2.57 -2.77
N LYS A 53 3.63 -3.39 -2.08
CA LYS A 53 3.28 -4.73 -2.56
C LYS A 53 2.39 -4.71 -3.80
N THR A 54 1.48 -3.75 -3.90
CA THR A 54 0.47 -3.71 -4.96
C THR A 54 1.00 -3.07 -6.24
N MET A 55 1.82 -2.03 -6.11
CA MET A 55 2.41 -1.29 -7.22
C MET A 55 3.84 -1.73 -7.56
N GLY A 56 4.54 -2.40 -6.65
CA GLY A 56 5.91 -2.85 -6.85
C GLY A 56 6.94 -1.72 -6.84
N THR A 57 6.60 -0.56 -6.27
CA THR A 57 7.47 0.60 -6.13
C THR A 57 8.18 0.58 -4.78
N LYS A 58 9.39 1.15 -4.72
CA LYS A 58 10.17 1.30 -3.47
C LYS A 58 9.89 2.61 -2.76
N ASP A 59 9.67 3.70 -3.51
CA ASP A 59 9.30 5.00 -2.95
C ASP A 59 7.77 5.12 -2.94
N VAL A 60 7.20 5.47 -1.80
CA VAL A 60 5.76 5.65 -1.59
C VAL A 60 5.54 6.93 -0.81
N ARG A 61 4.91 7.90 -1.45
CA ARG A 61 4.53 9.18 -0.84
C ARG A 61 3.07 9.12 -0.40
N LEU A 62 2.80 9.53 0.83
CA LEU A 62 1.43 9.66 1.36
C LEU A 62 0.97 11.11 1.30
N ASP A 63 -0.28 11.31 0.89
CA ASP A 63 -0.96 12.60 1.03
C ASP A 63 -1.16 12.95 2.52
N PRO A 64 -0.83 14.17 2.98
CA PRO A 64 -1.20 14.68 4.30
C PRO A 64 -2.67 14.48 4.68
N LYS A 65 -3.61 14.56 3.74
CA LYS A 65 -5.04 14.34 3.99
C LYS A 65 -5.33 12.90 4.42
N LEU A 66 -4.67 11.94 3.79
CA LEU A 66 -4.77 10.53 4.17
C LEU A 66 -4.25 10.32 5.60
N ASN A 67 -3.14 10.97 5.95
CA ASN A 67 -2.59 10.93 7.30
C ASN A 67 -3.59 11.50 8.32
N GLN A 68 -4.14 12.69 8.07
CA GLN A 68 -5.16 13.30 8.94
C GLN A 68 -6.37 12.37 9.14
N GLN A 69 -6.84 11.71 8.07
CA GLN A 69 -7.97 10.79 8.16
C GLN A 69 -7.65 9.56 9.02
N VAL A 70 -6.44 9.01 8.91
CA VAL A 70 -6.00 7.89 9.75
C VAL A 70 -5.89 8.30 11.23
N TRP A 71 -5.44 9.54 11.50
CA TRP A 71 -5.29 10.10 12.84
C TRP A 71 -6.57 10.72 13.43
N SER A 72 -7.64 10.86 12.65
CA SER A 72 -8.91 11.52 13.07
C SER A 72 -9.51 10.97 14.37
N ARG A 73 -9.29 9.69 14.67
CA ARG A 73 -9.79 8.98 15.86
C ARG A 73 -8.71 8.77 16.93
N GLY A 74 -7.58 9.46 16.82
CA GLY A 74 -6.42 9.33 17.69
C GLY A 74 -5.60 8.06 17.46
N VAL A 75 -4.74 7.76 18.43
CA VAL A 75 -3.72 6.69 18.30
C VAL A 75 -4.27 5.27 18.47
N ARG A 76 -5.34 5.12 19.27
CA ARG A 76 -5.87 3.82 19.72
C ARG A 76 -6.75 3.13 18.68
N SER A 77 -7.52 3.90 17.92
CA SER A 77 -8.57 3.36 17.05
C SER A 77 -8.50 3.94 15.63
N PRO A 78 -7.57 3.48 14.78
CA PRO A 78 -7.59 3.86 13.37
C PRO A 78 -8.91 3.41 12.71
N PRO A 79 -9.35 4.06 11.62
CA PRO A 79 -10.52 3.63 10.85
C PRO A 79 -10.40 2.15 10.45
N ARG A 80 -11.51 1.39 10.49
CA ARG A 80 -11.47 -0.06 10.19
C ARG A 80 -11.08 -0.35 8.74
N ARG A 81 -11.61 0.45 7.81
CA ARG A 81 -11.33 0.40 6.38
C ARG A 81 -11.16 1.82 5.87
N ILE A 82 -10.25 2.01 4.92
CA ILE A 82 -10.03 3.29 4.24
C ILE A 82 -10.01 3.06 2.74
N ARG A 83 -10.69 3.94 1.98
CA ARG A 83 -10.58 3.95 0.52
C ARG A 83 -9.43 4.86 0.16
N VAL A 84 -8.49 4.34 -0.62
CA VAL A 84 -7.30 5.04 -1.07
C VAL A 84 -7.19 4.90 -2.58
N ARG A 85 -6.91 6.03 -3.23
CA ARG A 85 -6.45 6.05 -4.61
C ARG A 85 -4.94 5.90 -4.59
N LEU A 86 -4.43 4.92 -5.33
CA LEU A 86 -3.01 4.70 -5.54
C LEU A 86 -2.69 5.05 -6.98
N GLU A 87 -1.74 5.95 -7.14
CA GLU A 87 -1.27 6.44 -8.43
C GLU A 87 0.20 6.07 -8.52
N ARG A 88 0.55 5.32 -9.56
CA ARG A 88 1.94 5.04 -9.92
C ARG A 88 2.27 5.91 -11.10
N GLU A 89 3.21 6.83 -10.86
CA GLU A 89 3.90 7.64 -11.87
C GLU A 89 5.30 7.07 -12.15
#